data_AF-A0A7S2I231-F1
#
_entry.id   AF-A0A7S2I231-F1
#
_cell.length_a   1.000
_cell.length_b   1.000
_cell.length_c   1.000
_cell.angle_alpha   90.00
_cell.angle_beta   90.00
_cell.angle_gamma   90.00
#
_symmetry.space_group_name_H-M   'P 1'
#
loop_
_entity.id
_entity.type
_entity.pdbx_description
1 polymer ?
#
loop_
_entity_poly.entity_id
_entity_poly.type
_entity_poly.pdbx_seq_one_letter_code
_entity_poly.pdbx_strand_id
1 'polypeptide(L)'
;SHLQESGLVHQGSLASLKGARLGVDAVFWLRSIQALKDPFADALGGIPPGIFGFVDKELEAFRRNGITPLFVFQGVAPGPQHSLFVSRMDDEVEKAWTYLARGQKSEAQKCFAVSTSRINGDFVYFILHHLKAKGYECIQAPYFVGAQLAHFAQQGAVAAVFGPPGLLLYGVKSVVINIVFQGATFDWVALDSVLAKWQITEDQFVDACMLAGTEYCLTYPYLNLG
;
A
#
# COMPACT_ATOMS: atom_id res chain seq x y z
N SER A 1 5.86 1.53 13.16
CA SER A 1 5.61 0.14 12.73
C SER A 1 6.74 -0.72 13.30
N HIS A 2 6.50 -2.01 13.55
CA HIS A 2 7.50 -2.89 14.18
C HIS A 2 8.86 -2.90 13.45
N LEU A 3 8.84 -2.80 12.11
CA LEU A 3 10.07 -2.70 11.29
C LEU A 3 10.85 -1.42 11.55
N GLN A 4 10.17 -0.29 11.72
CA GLN A 4 10.79 1.00 12.04
C GLN A 4 11.37 1.01 13.45
N GLU A 5 10.63 0.47 14.43
CA GLU A 5 11.08 0.33 15.82
C GLU A 5 12.29 -0.61 15.94
N SER A 6 12.36 -1.61 15.07
CA SER A 6 13.47 -2.57 15.01
C SER A 6 14.69 -2.06 14.22
N GLY A 7 14.64 -0.84 13.68
CA GLY A 7 15.73 -0.24 12.89
C GLY A 7 15.97 -0.92 11.54
N LEU A 8 14.95 -1.57 10.97
CA LEU A 8 15.02 -2.31 9.70
C LEU A 8 14.59 -1.48 8.49
N VAL A 9 14.19 -0.24 8.72
CA VAL A 9 13.87 0.72 7.67
C VAL A 9 15.12 1.52 7.35
N HIS A 10 15.56 1.44 6.10
CA HIS A 10 16.71 2.17 5.59
C HIS A 10 16.25 3.37 4.76
N GLN A 11 17.01 4.46 4.80
CA GLN A 11 16.75 5.64 3.99
C GLN A 11 17.75 5.71 2.82
N GLY A 12 17.24 5.91 1.62
CA GLY A 12 18.02 6.11 0.39
C GLY A 12 17.75 7.47 -0.26
N SER A 13 18.65 7.87 -1.17
CA SER A 13 18.46 9.08 -1.99
C SER A 13 17.71 8.73 -3.28
N LEU A 14 16.70 9.53 -3.67
CA LEU A 14 15.98 9.35 -4.94
C LEU A 14 16.89 9.39 -6.17
N ALA A 15 18.09 9.96 -6.06
CA ALA A 15 19.09 9.92 -7.13
C ALA A 15 19.45 8.49 -7.55
N SER A 16 19.41 7.50 -6.64
CA SER A 16 19.70 6.09 -6.97
C SER A 16 18.60 5.42 -7.77
N LEU A 17 17.39 5.99 -7.78
CA LEU A 17 16.25 5.50 -8.58
C LEU A 17 16.14 6.22 -9.93
N LYS A 18 17.04 7.15 -10.25
CA LYS A 18 17.01 7.85 -11.53
C LYS A 18 17.29 6.90 -12.69
N GLY A 19 16.40 6.87 -13.66
CA GLY A 19 16.43 5.92 -14.78
C GLY A 19 15.88 4.53 -14.44
N ALA A 20 15.49 4.29 -13.19
CA ALA A 20 14.94 3.01 -12.77
C ALA A 20 13.48 2.86 -13.25
N ARG A 21 13.16 1.63 -13.68
CA ARG A 21 11.77 1.20 -13.84
C ARG A 21 11.27 0.68 -12.50
N LEU A 22 10.28 1.36 -11.92
CA LEU A 22 9.75 1.09 -10.58
C LEU A 22 8.43 0.33 -10.71
N GLY A 23 8.36 -0.88 -10.17
CA GLY A 23 7.09 -1.60 -10.04
C GLY A 23 6.28 -1.01 -8.90
N VAL A 24 5.08 -0.51 -9.19
CA VAL A 24 4.25 0.22 -8.21
C VAL A 24 2.99 -0.58 -7.92
N ASP A 25 2.75 -0.92 -6.66
CA ASP A 25 1.42 -1.29 -6.19
C ASP A 25 0.52 -0.05 -6.26
N ALA A 26 -0.40 -0.05 -7.22
CA ALA A 26 -1.21 1.13 -7.52
C ALA A 26 -2.11 1.54 -6.36
N VAL A 27 -2.71 0.58 -5.65
CA VAL A 27 -3.61 0.86 -4.53
C VAL A 27 -2.82 1.39 -3.34
N PHE A 28 -1.67 0.79 -3.04
CA PHE A 28 -0.78 1.28 -1.99
C PHE A 28 -0.29 2.71 -2.29
N TRP A 29 0.17 2.97 -3.51
CA TRP A 29 0.60 4.31 -3.92
C TRP A 29 -0.50 5.34 -3.77
N LEU A 30 -1.71 5.07 -4.27
CA LEU A 30 -2.83 5.99 -4.16
C LEU A 30 -3.17 6.28 -2.68
N ARG A 31 -3.12 5.27 -1.81
CA ARG A 31 -3.31 5.43 -0.35
C ARG A 31 -2.22 6.28 0.32
N SER A 32 -1.02 6.35 -0.26
CA SER A 32 0.06 7.20 0.26
C SER A 32 -0.12 8.70 -0.05
N ILE A 33 -0.93 9.05 -1.06
CA ILE A 33 -1.15 10.43 -1.47
C ILE A 33 -2.08 11.12 -0.47
N GLN A 34 -1.52 11.96 0.40
CA GLN A 34 -2.30 12.63 1.45
C GLN A 34 -3.42 13.52 0.90
N ALA A 35 -3.21 14.13 -0.28
CA ALA A 35 -4.20 15.00 -0.90
C ALA A 35 -5.46 14.26 -1.39
N LEU A 36 -5.40 12.93 -1.51
CA LEU A 36 -6.57 12.09 -1.85
C LEU A 36 -7.39 11.72 -0.62
N LYS A 37 -6.92 12.00 0.60
CA LYS A 37 -7.65 11.74 1.84
C LYS A 37 -8.59 12.91 2.13
N ASP A 38 -9.85 12.76 1.76
CA ASP A 38 -10.90 13.74 2.03
C ASP A 38 -11.99 13.11 2.92
N PRO A 39 -11.96 13.37 4.24
CA PRO A 39 -12.91 12.82 5.19
C PRO A 39 -14.39 13.05 4.83
N PHE A 40 -14.70 14.11 4.07
CA PHE A 40 -16.07 14.41 3.66
C PHE A 40 -16.49 13.60 2.43
N ALA A 41 -15.63 13.50 1.42
CA ALA A 41 -15.87 12.63 0.28
C ALA A 41 -16.06 11.18 0.76
N ASP A 42 -15.24 10.75 1.71
CA ASP A 42 -15.28 9.38 2.21
C ASP A 42 -16.52 9.07 3.08
N ALA A 43 -17.01 10.05 3.85
CA ALA A 43 -18.26 9.94 4.60
C ALA A 43 -19.48 9.89 3.67
N LEU A 44 -19.42 10.56 2.51
CA LEU A 44 -20.50 10.63 1.53
C LEU A 44 -20.42 9.54 0.45
N GLY A 45 -19.37 8.72 0.44
CA GLY A 45 -19.12 7.71 -0.60
C GLY A 45 -18.78 8.31 -1.96
N GLY A 46 -18.30 9.56 -1.98
CA GLY A 46 -17.93 10.31 -3.17
C GLY A 46 -16.45 10.19 -3.54
N ILE A 47 -16.12 10.64 -4.74
CA ILE A 47 -14.74 10.78 -5.20
C ILE A 47 -14.23 12.17 -4.78
N PRO A 48 -13.02 12.28 -4.18
CA PRO A 48 -12.44 13.57 -3.83
C PRO A 48 -12.37 14.51 -5.05
N PRO A 49 -12.81 15.78 -4.93
CA PRO A 49 -12.73 16.73 -6.02
C PRO A 49 -11.25 16.97 -6.39
N GLY A 50 -10.95 16.98 -7.69
CA GLY A 50 -9.57 17.19 -8.15
C GLY A 50 -8.66 15.95 -8.08
N ILE A 51 -9.22 14.75 -7.89
CA ILE A 51 -8.50 13.46 -7.92
C ILE A 51 -7.42 13.37 -9.00
N PHE A 52 -7.78 13.71 -10.25
CA PHE A 52 -6.86 13.65 -11.38
C PHE A 52 -5.72 14.65 -11.24
N GLY A 53 -5.98 15.87 -10.74
CA GLY A 53 -4.94 16.87 -10.51
C GLY A 53 -3.94 16.44 -9.44
N PHE A 54 -4.39 15.77 -8.37
CA PHE A 54 -3.50 15.22 -7.35
C PHE A 54 -2.64 14.09 -7.89
N VAL A 55 -3.25 13.17 -8.65
CA VAL A 55 -2.55 12.08 -9.32
C VAL A 55 -1.51 12.62 -10.31
N ASP A 56 -1.88 13.63 -11.10
CA ASP A 56 -1.02 14.27 -12.08
C ASP A 56 0.22 14.91 -11.45
N LYS A 57 0.06 15.51 -10.27
CA LYS A 57 1.17 16.08 -9.51
C LYS A 57 2.20 15.01 -9.11
N GLU A 58 1.73 13.84 -8.69
CA GLU A 58 2.58 12.70 -8.33
C GLU A 58 3.26 12.09 -9.57
N LEU A 59 2.54 11.98 -10.67
CA LEU A 59 3.09 11.53 -11.96
C LEU A 59 4.20 12.46 -12.48
N GLU A 60 4.01 13.77 -12.37
CA GLU A 60 5.07 14.73 -12.67
C GLU A 60 6.26 14.61 -11.71
N ALA A 61 6.04 14.23 -10.45
CA ALA A 61 7.13 14.00 -9.50
C ALA A 61 7.98 12.78 -9.91
N PHE A 62 7.37 11.67 -10.34
CA PHE A 62 8.10 10.54 -10.92
C PHE A 62 8.90 10.98 -12.16
N ARG A 63 8.26 11.73 -13.08
CA ARG A 63 8.89 12.21 -14.31
C ARG A 63 10.11 13.09 -14.04
N ARG A 64 10.01 14.05 -13.12
CA ARG A 64 11.10 14.98 -12.76
C ARG A 64 12.30 14.26 -12.15
N ASN A 65 12.06 13.17 -11.43
CA ASN A 65 13.12 12.35 -10.85
C ASN A 65 13.65 11.28 -11.82
N GLY A 66 13.13 11.22 -13.05
CA GLY A 66 13.54 10.24 -14.06
C GLY A 66 13.16 8.81 -13.71
N ILE A 67 12.10 8.61 -12.91
CA ILE A 67 11.60 7.29 -12.53
C ILE A 67 10.48 6.91 -13.49
N THR A 68 10.53 5.68 -14.02
CA THR A 68 9.49 5.15 -14.93
C THR A 68 8.60 4.19 -14.15
N PRO A 69 7.38 4.59 -13.73
CA PRO A 69 6.51 3.72 -12.96
C PRO A 69 5.78 2.70 -13.87
N LEU A 70 5.75 1.45 -13.44
CA LEU A 70 4.87 0.40 -13.93
C LEU A 70 3.80 0.17 -12.87
N PHE A 71 2.57 0.63 -13.12
CA PHE A 71 1.47 0.48 -12.17
C PHE A 71 0.85 -0.90 -12.28
N VAL A 72 0.84 -1.64 -11.17
CA VAL A 72 0.21 -2.96 -11.06
C VAL A 72 -1.02 -2.83 -10.19
N PHE A 73 -2.15 -3.25 -10.75
CA PHE A 73 -3.46 -3.24 -10.11
C PHE A 73 -3.83 -4.65 -9.65
N GLN A 74 -4.53 -4.73 -8.52
CA GLN A 74 -5.03 -5.99 -7.98
C GLN A 74 -5.96 -6.68 -9.00
N GLY A 75 -5.77 -8.00 -9.14
CA GLY A 75 -6.59 -8.88 -9.95
C GLY A 75 -7.75 -9.49 -9.18
N VAL A 76 -8.17 -10.68 -9.61
CA VAL A 76 -9.22 -11.43 -8.93
C VAL A 76 -8.66 -12.02 -7.63
N ALA A 77 -9.28 -11.72 -6.49
CA ALA A 77 -8.91 -12.40 -5.23
C ALA A 77 -9.55 -13.80 -5.18
N PRO A 78 -8.78 -14.88 -4.96
CA PRO A 78 -9.33 -16.22 -4.81
C PRO A 78 -9.99 -16.41 -3.43
N GLY A 79 -11.19 -16.99 -3.42
CA GLY A 79 -11.90 -17.44 -2.20
C GLY A 79 -12.55 -16.32 -1.36
N PRO A 80 -13.43 -16.67 -0.39
CA PRO A 80 -14.07 -15.67 0.46
C PRO A 80 -13.01 -14.97 1.32
N GLN A 81 -12.82 -13.68 1.08
CA GLN A 81 -12.00 -12.81 1.93
C GLN A 81 -12.58 -12.88 3.36
N HIS A 82 -11.73 -13.12 4.36
CA HIS A 82 -12.19 -13.24 5.74
C HIS A 82 -12.94 -11.96 6.18
N SER A 83 -14.20 -12.13 6.56
CA SER A 83 -15.16 -11.06 6.90
C SER A 83 -14.76 -10.19 8.10
N LEU A 84 -13.79 -10.62 8.91
CA LEU A 84 -13.36 -9.92 10.12
C LEU A 84 -12.57 -8.62 9.85
N PHE A 85 -11.94 -8.49 8.67
CA PHE A 85 -11.32 -7.22 8.27
C PHE A 85 -12.35 -6.21 7.77
N VAL A 86 -13.44 -6.69 7.17
CA VAL A 86 -14.57 -5.85 6.73
C VAL A 86 -15.34 -5.33 7.95
N SER A 87 -15.61 -6.17 8.94
CA SER A 87 -16.41 -5.79 10.12
C SER A 87 -15.77 -4.68 10.96
N ARG A 88 -14.42 -4.66 11.08
CA ARG A 88 -13.71 -3.59 11.82
C ARG A 88 -13.83 -2.22 11.15
N MET A 89 -13.96 -2.17 9.82
CA MET A 89 -14.16 -0.90 9.10
C MET A 89 -15.58 -0.36 9.32
N ASP A 90 -16.58 -1.23 9.41
CA ASP A 90 -17.96 -0.82 9.66
C ASP A 90 -18.13 -0.23 11.07
N ASP A 91 -17.50 -0.85 12.08
CA ASP A 91 -17.55 -0.37 13.48
C ASP A 91 -16.94 1.04 13.64
N GLU A 92 -15.83 1.33 12.99
CA GLU A 92 -15.16 2.64 13.08
C GLU A 92 -15.94 3.74 12.34
N VAL A 93 -16.66 3.37 11.26
CA VAL A 93 -17.55 4.27 10.53
C VAL A 93 -18.78 4.61 11.38
N GLU A 94 -19.37 3.62 12.05
CA GLU A 94 -20.50 3.85 12.96
C GLU A 94 -20.12 4.77 14.12
N LYS A 95 -18.92 4.58 14.70
CA LYS A 95 -18.36 5.51 15.70
C LYS A 95 -18.19 6.91 15.13
N ALA A 96 -17.67 7.04 13.91
CA ALA A 96 -17.49 8.34 13.27
C ALA A 96 -18.81 9.09 13.09
N TRP A 97 -19.87 8.40 12.64
CA TRP A 97 -21.22 8.96 12.55
C TRP A 97 -21.77 9.37 13.91
N THR A 98 -21.53 8.56 14.95
CA THR A 98 -21.94 8.86 16.32
C THR A 98 -21.27 10.14 16.85
N TYR A 99 -19.96 10.30 16.62
CA TYR A 99 -19.24 11.52 16.98
C TYR A 99 -19.74 12.74 16.20
N LEU A 100 -20.02 12.57 14.91
CA LEU A 100 -20.56 13.63 14.07
C LEU A 100 -21.95 14.08 14.56
N ALA A 101 -22.83 13.14 14.90
CA ALA A 101 -24.16 13.41 15.44
C ALA A 101 -24.10 14.17 16.79
N ARG A 102 -23.05 13.94 17.58
CA ARG A 102 -22.77 14.66 18.85
C ARG A 102 -22.07 16.01 18.64
N GLY A 103 -21.83 16.45 17.41
CA GLY A 103 -21.13 17.70 17.08
C GLY A 103 -19.61 17.64 17.28
N GLN A 104 -19.03 16.48 17.58
CA GLN A 104 -17.61 16.29 17.84
C GLN A 104 -16.83 16.07 16.53
N LYS A 105 -16.73 17.13 15.72
CA LYS A 105 -16.18 17.08 14.36
C LYS A 105 -14.73 16.57 14.30
N SER A 106 -13.87 16.96 15.24
CA SER A 106 -12.46 16.54 15.28
C SER A 106 -12.33 15.03 15.49
N GLU A 107 -13.09 14.45 16.41
CA GLU A 107 -13.03 13.02 16.70
C GLU A 107 -13.69 12.19 15.58
N ALA A 108 -14.79 12.68 15.02
CA ALA A 108 -15.40 12.09 13.84
C ALA A 108 -14.41 12.05 12.66
N GLN A 109 -13.67 13.13 12.42
CA GLN A 109 -12.64 13.18 11.36
C GLN A 109 -11.52 12.16 11.59
N LYS A 110 -11.11 11.90 12.84
CA LYS A 110 -10.11 10.87 13.14
C LYS A 110 -10.64 9.47 12.87
N CYS A 111 -11.85 9.14 13.33
CA CYS A 111 -12.48 7.83 13.07
C CYS A 111 -12.75 7.60 11.58
N PHE A 112 -13.21 8.65 10.87
CA PHE A 112 -13.26 8.62 9.41
C PHE A 112 -11.86 8.38 8.87
N ALA A 113 -10.84 9.17 9.18
CA ALA A 113 -9.47 8.98 8.67
C ALA A 113 -8.92 7.54 8.81
N VAL A 114 -9.26 6.84 9.90
CA VAL A 114 -8.88 5.42 10.12
C VAL A 114 -9.66 4.46 9.21
N SER A 115 -10.94 4.74 8.98
CA SER A 115 -11.85 3.95 8.13
C SER A 115 -11.75 4.27 6.63
N THR A 116 -11.09 5.37 6.28
CA THR A 116 -11.19 6.04 4.96
C THR A 116 -9.97 5.87 4.07
N SER A 117 -9.28 4.75 4.22
CA SER A 117 -8.44 4.19 3.14
C SER A 117 -9.29 3.63 1.97
N ARG A 118 -10.46 4.24 1.72
CA ARG A 118 -11.52 3.83 0.78
C ARG A 118 -11.15 4.18 -0.65
N ILE A 119 -10.06 3.59 -1.09
CA ILE A 119 -9.89 3.32 -2.52
C ILE A 119 -10.88 2.19 -2.84
N ASN A 120 -12.08 2.58 -3.26
CA ASN A 120 -13.11 1.66 -3.69
C ASN A 120 -12.86 1.22 -5.15
N GLY A 121 -13.62 0.22 -5.63
CA GLY A 121 -13.44 -0.32 -6.98
C GLY A 121 -13.58 0.73 -8.09
N ASP A 122 -14.54 1.65 -7.94
CA ASP A 122 -14.78 2.72 -8.92
C ASP A 122 -13.59 3.69 -8.98
N PHE A 123 -13.03 4.06 -7.83
CA PHE A 123 -11.85 4.90 -7.74
C PHE A 123 -10.66 4.26 -8.47
N VAL A 124 -10.41 2.98 -8.21
CA VAL A 124 -9.36 2.22 -8.89
C VAL A 124 -9.57 2.23 -10.40
N TYR A 125 -10.82 1.99 -10.84
CA TYR A 125 -11.20 1.99 -12.24
C TYR A 125 -10.92 3.34 -12.91
N PHE A 126 -11.37 4.45 -12.31
CA PHE A 126 -11.12 5.78 -12.86
C PHE A 126 -9.64 6.12 -12.97
N ILE A 127 -8.85 5.78 -11.96
CA ILE A 127 -7.40 6.01 -11.99
C ILE A 127 -6.73 5.15 -13.06
N LEU A 128 -7.08 3.87 -13.17
CA LEU A 128 -6.53 2.99 -14.20
C LEU A 128 -6.75 3.56 -15.61
N HIS A 129 -7.96 4.03 -15.88
CA HIS A 129 -8.29 4.64 -17.18
C HIS A 129 -7.57 5.97 -17.40
N HIS A 130 -7.46 6.81 -16.35
CA HIS A 130 -6.72 8.07 -16.42
C HIS A 130 -5.24 7.86 -16.72
N LEU A 131 -4.59 6.91 -16.04
CA LEU A 131 -3.19 6.55 -16.28
C LEU A 131 -2.96 6.04 -17.70
N LYS A 132 -3.84 5.13 -18.18
CA LYS A 132 -3.78 4.63 -19.56
C LYS A 132 -3.97 5.73 -20.59
N ALA A 133 -4.91 6.65 -20.38
CA ALA A 133 -5.16 7.78 -21.28
C ALA A 133 -3.93 8.71 -21.40
N LYS A 134 -3.11 8.79 -20.33
CA LYS A 134 -1.85 9.53 -20.31
C LYS A 134 -0.64 8.76 -20.85
N GLY A 135 -0.82 7.50 -21.24
CA GLY A 135 0.25 6.67 -21.80
C GLY A 135 1.17 6.03 -20.76
N TYR A 136 0.75 5.96 -19.49
CA TYR A 136 1.51 5.22 -18.47
C TYR A 136 1.31 3.71 -18.60
N GLU A 137 2.35 2.95 -18.27
CA GLU A 137 2.27 1.49 -18.24
C GLU A 137 1.42 1.02 -17.05
N CYS A 138 0.32 0.31 -17.35
CA CYS A 138 -0.59 -0.22 -16.35
C CYS A 138 -0.91 -1.68 -16.64
N ILE A 139 -0.76 -2.54 -15.64
CA ILE A 139 -1.05 -3.97 -15.71
C ILE A 139 -2.06 -4.32 -14.63
N GLN A 140 -3.08 -5.09 -14.99
CA GLN A 140 -3.94 -5.75 -14.02
C GLN A 140 -3.35 -7.14 -13.74
N ALA A 141 -3.03 -7.43 -12.48
CA ALA A 141 -2.55 -8.75 -12.08
C ALA A 141 -3.64 -9.81 -12.34
N PRO A 142 -3.28 -11.08 -12.59
CA PRO A 142 -4.28 -12.15 -12.69
C PRO A 142 -4.95 -12.38 -11.34
N TYR A 143 -4.17 -12.36 -10.26
CA TYR A 143 -4.61 -12.50 -8.88
C TYR A 143 -3.98 -11.40 -8.01
N PHE A 144 -2.98 -11.73 -7.20
CA PHE A 144 -2.36 -10.80 -6.25
C PHE A 144 -1.35 -9.87 -6.91
N VAL A 145 -1.47 -8.57 -6.60
CA VAL A 145 -0.49 -7.54 -6.99
C VAL A 145 0.91 -7.90 -6.50
N GLY A 146 1.04 -8.43 -5.29
CA GLY A 146 2.32 -8.78 -4.69
C GLY A 146 3.06 -9.89 -5.43
N ALA A 147 2.35 -10.95 -5.81
CA ALA A 147 2.92 -12.03 -6.62
C ALA A 147 3.36 -11.54 -8.01
N GLN A 148 2.56 -10.67 -8.63
CA GLN A 148 2.89 -10.11 -9.95
C GLN A 148 4.11 -9.19 -9.90
N LEU A 149 4.21 -8.34 -8.87
CA LEU A 149 5.37 -7.47 -8.66
C LEU A 149 6.64 -8.29 -8.35
N ALA A 150 6.52 -9.34 -7.54
CA ALA A 150 7.63 -10.24 -7.26
C ALA A 150 8.14 -10.92 -8.54
N HIS A 151 7.23 -11.40 -9.38
CA HIS A 151 7.57 -11.98 -10.68
C HIS A 151 8.33 -10.99 -11.58
N PHE A 152 7.86 -9.74 -11.67
CA PHE A 152 8.56 -8.70 -12.43
C PHE A 152 9.94 -8.35 -11.87
N ALA A 153 10.09 -8.35 -10.54
CA ALA A 153 11.38 -8.12 -9.89
C ALA A 153 12.36 -9.27 -10.20
N GLN A 154 11.88 -10.53 -10.12
CA GLN A 154 12.69 -11.71 -10.42
C GLN A 154 13.16 -11.77 -11.88
N GLN A 155 12.31 -11.33 -12.82
CA GLN A 155 12.66 -11.26 -14.25
C GLN A 155 13.56 -10.06 -14.61
N GLY A 156 13.85 -9.17 -13.66
CA GLY A 156 14.57 -7.92 -13.93
C GLY A 156 13.76 -6.92 -14.76
N ALA A 157 12.44 -7.08 -14.87
CA ALA A 157 11.57 -6.17 -15.59
C ALA A 157 11.40 -4.83 -14.84
N VAL A 158 11.57 -4.84 -13.52
CA VAL A 158 11.60 -3.66 -12.64
C VAL A 158 12.86 -3.71 -11.77
N ALA A 159 13.45 -2.55 -11.52
CA ALA A 159 14.67 -2.43 -10.71
C ALA A 159 14.38 -2.36 -9.21
N ALA A 160 13.21 -1.83 -8.85
CA ALA A 160 12.73 -1.75 -7.48
C ALA A 160 11.21 -1.89 -7.45
N VAL A 161 10.67 -2.25 -6.29
CA VAL A 161 9.23 -2.35 -6.06
C VAL A 161 8.82 -1.36 -4.98
N PHE A 162 7.75 -0.60 -5.24
CA PHE A 162 7.12 0.33 -4.31
C PHE A 162 5.76 -0.21 -3.88
N GLY A 163 5.59 -0.44 -2.58
CA GLY A 163 4.38 -1.06 -2.05
C GLY A 163 4.47 -1.35 -0.54
N PRO A 164 3.51 -2.12 -0.01
CA PRO A 164 3.49 -2.45 1.41
C PRO A 164 4.64 -3.39 1.79
N PRO A 165 5.12 -3.36 3.05
CA PRO A 165 6.15 -4.29 3.53
C PRO A 165 5.79 -5.78 3.38
N GLY A 166 4.49 -6.10 3.30
CA GLY A 166 4.01 -7.46 3.04
C GLY A 166 4.48 -8.05 1.71
N LEU A 167 4.98 -7.24 0.77
CA LEU A 167 5.62 -7.71 -0.46
C LEU A 167 6.85 -8.59 -0.21
N LEU A 168 7.49 -8.45 0.95
CA LEU A 168 8.59 -9.33 1.39
C LEU A 168 8.15 -10.81 1.44
N LEU A 169 6.86 -11.09 1.71
CA LEU A 169 6.31 -12.46 1.74
C LEU A 169 6.29 -13.13 0.38
N TYR A 170 6.31 -12.35 -0.70
CA TYR A 170 6.36 -12.86 -2.06
C TYR A 170 7.80 -13.04 -2.57
N GLY A 171 8.81 -12.89 -1.70
CA GLY A 171 10.23 -13.02 -2.05
C GLY A 171 10.82 -11.78 -2.72
N VAL A 172 10.21 -10.60 -2.54
CA VAL A 172 10.79 -9.35 -3.04
C VAL A 172 11.98 -8.96 -2.16
N LYS A 173 13.18 -8.92 -2.74
CA LYS A 173 14.43 -8.65 -1.99
C LYS A 173 14.49 -7.27 -1.34
N SER A 174 13.92 -6.26 -1.97
CA SER A 174 13.93 -4.88 -1.48
C SER A 174 12.65 -4.17 -1.87
N VAL A 175 11.96 -3.63 -0.87
CA VAL A 175 10.67 -2.97 -1.03
C VAL A 175 10.79 -1.52 -0.56
N VAL A 176 10.52 -0.58 -1.46
CA VAL A 176 10.34 0.83 -1.13
C VAL A 176 8.98 0.96 -0.47
N ILE A 177 8.93 1.51 0.73
CA ILE A 177 7.71 1.62 1.54
C ILE A 177 7.21 3.07 1.61
N ASN A 178 8.05 4.05 1.32
CA ASN A 178 7.72 5.46 1.32
C ASN A 178 8.64 6.24 0.37
N ILE A 179 8.11 7.24 -0.31
CA ILE A 179 8.87 8.12 -1.20
C ILE A 179 8.55 9.58 -0.84
N VAL A 180 9.59 10.36 -0.54
CA VAL A 180 9.48 11.78 -0.20
C VAL A 180 10.13 12.61 -1.30
N PHE A 181 9.35 12.95 -2.32
CA PHE A 181 9.83 13.71 -3.49
C PHE A 181 10.43 15.09 -3.13
N GLN A 182 9.90 15.79 -2.11
CA GLN A 182 10.42 17.09 -1.68
C GLN A 182 11.78 17.00 -0.99
N GLY A 183 12.02 15.91 -0.24
CA GLY A 183 13.28 15.64 0.46
C GLY A 183 14.31 14.91 -0.40
N ALA A 184 13.95 14.53 -1.62
CA ALA A 184 14.75 13.68 -2.49
C ALA A 184 15.19 12.36 -1.81
N THR A 185 14.36 11.82 -0.92
CA THR A 185 14.63 10.58 -0.17
C THR A 185 13.51 9.56 -0.34
N PHE A 186 13.84 8.30 -0.07
CA PHE A 186 12.87 7.21 0.02
C PHE A 186 13.26 6.26 1.15
N ASP A 187 12.26 5.60 1.72
CA ASP A 187 12.47 4.59 2.76
C ASP A 187 12.20 3.21 2.18
N TRP A 188 13.05 2.25 2.52
CA TRP A 188 12.98 0.89 2.00
C TRP A 188 13.36 -0.15 3.05
N VAL A 189 12.94 -1.38 2.80
CA VAL A 189 13.22 -2.54 3.66
C VAL A 189 13.83 -3.64 2.80
N ALA A 190 14.91 -4.24 3.28
CA ALA A 190 15.58 -5.37 2.65
C ALA A 190 15.13 -6.68 3.32
N LEU A 191 14.77 -7.69 2.52
CA LEU A 191 14.46 -9.02 3.06
C LEU A 191 15.67 -9.59 3.82
N ASP A 192 16.88 -9.48 3.26
CA ASP A 192 18.10 -9.99 3.87
C ASP A 192 18.38 -9.36 5.25
N SER A 193 18.13 -8.06 5.41
CA SER A 193 18.26 -7.37 6.71
C SER A 193 17.28 -7.92 7.76
N VAL A 194 16.06 -8.23 7.32
CA VAL A 194 15.00 -8.78 8.17
C VAL A 194 15.37 -10.21 8.61
N LEU A 195 15.76 -11.06 7.66
CA LEU A 195 16.18 -12.44 7.92
C LEU A 195 17.42 -12.49 8.83
N ALA A 196 18.41 -11.64 8.59
CA ALA A 196 19.63 -11.56 9.39
C ALA A 196 19.35 -11.08 10.83
N LYS A 197 18.43 -10.12 11.00
CA LYS A 197 18.08 -9.59 12.33
C LYS A 197 17.42 -10.64 13.21
N TRP A 198 16.55 -11.47 12.65
CA TRP A 198 15.83 -12.50 13.39
C TRP A 198 16.48 -13.88 13.32
N GLN A 199 17.55 -14.04 12.54
CA GLN A 199 18.26 -15.31 12.34
C GLN A 199 17.33 -16.43 11.86
N ILE A 200 16.45 -16.12 10.91
CA ILE A 200 15.47 -17.05 10.35
C ILE A 200 15.68 -17.24 8.85
N THR A 201 15.20 -18.37 8.33
CA THR A 201 15.12 -18.62 6.89
C THR A 201 13.92 -17.91 6.26
N GLU A 202 13.90 -17.82 4.93
CA GLU A 202 12.76 -17.27 4.19
C GLU A 202 11.46 -18.04 4.47
N ASP A 203 11.52 -19.38 4.49
CA ASP A 203 10.37 -20.23 4.83
C ASP A 203 9.86 -19.94 6.26
N GLN A 204 10.77 -19.82 7.23
CA GLN A 204 10.42 -19.49 8.61
C GLN A 204 9.83 -18.08 8.74
N PHE A 205 10.30 -17.13 7.93
CA PHE A 205 9.74 -15.78 7.87
C PHE A 205 8.31 -15.80 7.34
N VAL A 206 8.06 -16.56 6.26
CA VAL A 206 6.71 -16.75 5.72
C VAL A 206 5.80 -17.38 6.79
N ASP A 207 6.23 -18.46 7.44
CA ASP A 207 5.47 -19.13 8.50
C ASP A 207 5.16 -18.17 9.66
N ALA A 208 6.16 -17.40 10.13
CA ALA A 208 5.99 -16.44 11.19
C ALA A 208 4.96 -15.35 10.84
N CYS A 209 5.00 -14.83 9.62
CA CYS A 209 4.03 -13.84 9.15
C CYS A 209 2.63 -14.42 8.96
N MET A 210 2.52 -15.66 8.48
CA MET A 210 1.23 -16.36 8.38
C MET A 210 0.61 -16.57 9.76
N LEU A 211 1.42 -16.89 10.78
CA LEU A 211 0.98 -17.02 12.17
C LEU A 211 0.62 -15.69 12.83
N ALA A 212 1.38 -14.62 12.54
CA ALA A 212 1.10 -13.27 13.02
C ALA A 212 -0.21 -12.69 12.43
N GLY A 213 -0.69 -13.29 11.35
CA GLY A 213 -1.87 -12.87 10.62
C GLY A 213 -1.49 -11.93 9.47
N THR A 214 -2.08 -12.19 8.32
CA THR A 214 -1.96 -11.37 7.11
C THR A 214 -3.35 -10.92 6.67
N GLU A 215 -3.42 -10.13 5.61
CA GLU A 215 -4.70 -9.86 4.94
C GLU A 215 -5.38 -11.14 4.38
N TYR A 216 -4.64 -12.26 4.32
CA TYR A 216 -5.10 -13.55 3.80
C TYR A 216 -5.41 -14.58 4.91
N CYS A 217 -4.91 -14.39 6.13
CA CYS A 217 -5.09 -15.34 7.23
C CYS A 217 -5.18 -14.62 8.59
N LEU A 218 -6.05 -15.11 9.46
CA LEU A 218 -6.16 -14.58 10.82
C LEU A 218 -4.91 -14.92 11.63
N THR A 219 -4.55 -14.02 12.55
CA THR A 219 -3.55 -14.30 13.58
C THR A 219 -3.94 -15.57 14.33
N TYR A 220 -2.96 -16.43 14.60
CA TYR A 220 -3.19 -17.62 15.42
C TYR A 220 -3.80 -17.18 16.77
N PRO A 221 -4.96 -17.72 17.18
CA PRO A 221 -5.60 -17.29 18.42
C PRO A 221 -4.64 -17.59 19.59
N TYR A 222 -4.43 -16.59 20.44
CA TYR A 222 -3.64 -16.77 21.65
C TYR A 222 -4.21 -17.98 22.42
N LEU A 223 -3.37 -18.98 22.66
CA LEU A 223 -3.68 -20.08 23.57
C LEU A 223 -3.91 -19.47 24.96
N ASN A 224 -5.16 -19.16 25.30
CA ASN A 224 -5.60 -19.01 26.68
C ASN A 224 -5.52 -20.41 27.31
N LEU A 225 -4.32 -20.81 27.70
CA LEU A 225 -4.13 -21.88 28.69
C LEU A 225 -4.64 -21.31 30.01
N GLY A 226 -5.91 -21.55 30.29
CA GLY A 226 -6.50 -21.36 31.61
C GLY A 226 -5.93 -22.33 32.63
#